data_AF-A0A7L2A813-F1
#
_entry.id   AF-A0A7L2A813-F1
#
_cell.length_a   1.000
_cell.length_b   1.000
_cell.length_c   1.000
_cell.angle_alpha   90.00
_cell.angle_beta   90.00
_cell.angle_gamma   90.00
#
_symmetry.space_group_name_H-M   'P 1'
#
loop_
_entity.id
_entity.type
_entity.pdbx_description
1 polymer ?
#
loop_
_entity_poly.entity_id
_entity_poly.type
_entity_poly.pdbx_seq_one_letter_code
_entity_poly.pdbx_strand_id
1 'polypeptide(L)' 'GLRPHRCSACPKAYAERKDLRNHLRVHTGERPYLCAECGKSFGRSSSLACHQR' A
#
# COMPACT_ATOMS: atom_id res chain seq x y z
N GLY A 1 8.76 -11.44 -16.96
CA GLY A 1 8.40 -11.96 -15.63
C GLY A 1 6.89 -12.02 -15.50
N LEU A 2 6.33 -13.17 -15.13
CA LEU A 2 4.89 -13.34 -14.97
C LEU A 2 4.41 -12.53 -13.75
N ARG A 3 3.26 -11.88 -13.88
CA ARG A 3 2.59 -11.13 -12.80
C ARG A 3 1.27 -11.84 -12.48
N PRO A 4 1.32 -12.93 -11.68
CA PRO A 4 0.14 -13.78 -11.46
C PRO A 4 -0.94 -13.09 -10.62
N HIS A 5 -0.59 -12.06 -9.84
CA HIS A 5 -1.52 -11.39 -8.93
C HIS A 5 -2.15 -10.17 -9.59
N ARG A 6 -3.36 -10.35 -10.14
CA ARG A 6 -4.13 -9.30 -10.79
C ARG A 6 -5.02 -8.56 -9.79
N CYS A 7 -5.11 -7.24 -9.94
CA CYS A 7 -6.10 -6.44 -9.22
C CYS A 7 -7.49 -6.69 -9.79
N SER A 8 -8.50 -6.76 -8.93
CA SER A 8 -9.91 -6.91 -9.34
C SER A 8 -10.57 -5.59 -9.73
N ALA A 9 -10.04 -4.46 -9.28
CA ALA A 9 -10.60 -3.12 -9.51
C ALA A 9 -9.92 -2.34 -10.65
N CYS A 10 -8.77 -2.80 -11.15
CA CYS A 10 -8.07 -2.17 -12.27
C CYS A 10 -7.16 -3.16 -13.03
N PRO A 11 -6.64 -2.80 -14.21
CA PRO A 11 -5.81 -3.70 -15.02
C PRO A 11 -4.42 -4.03 -14.46
N LYS A 12 -4.04 -3.50 -13.27
CA LYS A 12 -2.70 -3.70 -12.72
C LYS A 12 -2.49 -5.14 -12.23
N ALA A 13 -1.28 -5.62 -12.43
CA ALA A 13 -0.84 -6.92 -11.94
C ALA A 13 0.54 -6.81 -11.26
N TYR A 14 0.79 -7.74 -10.34
CA TYR A 14 1.96 -7.76 -9.45
C TYR A 14 2.61 -9.13 -9.46
N ALA A 15 3.93 -9.15 -9.26
CA ALA A 15 4.71 -10.38 -9.14
C ALA A 15 4.44 -11.08 -7.80
N GLU A 16 4.25 -10.31 -6.73
CA GLU A 16 4.03 -10.82 -5.39
C GLU A 16 2.65 -10.43 -4.82
N ARG A 17 2.06 -11.31 -4.01
CA ARG A 17 0.79 -11.04 -3.32
C ARG A 17 0.88 -9.82 -2.39
N LYS A 18 2.03 -9.59 -1.75
CA LYS A 18 2.26 -8.45 -0.85
C LYS A 18 2.07 -7.11 -1.57
N ASP A 19 2.51 -7.03 -2.82
CA ASP A 19 2.43 -5.81 -3.62
C ASP A 19 1.00 -5.58 -4.10
N LEU A 20 0.29 -6.64 -4.49
CA LEU A 20 -1.14 -6.56 -4.77
C LEU A 20 -1.92 -6.07 -3.53
N ARG A 21 -1.66 -6.64 -2.35
CA ARG A 21 -2.32 -6.20 -1.10
C ARG A 21 -2.04 -4.74 -0.79
N ASN A 22 -0.78 -4.31 -0.89
CA ASN A 22 -0.42 -2.90 -0.69
C ASN A 22 -1.08 -1.99 -1.73
N HIS A 23 -1.22 -2.45 -2.97
CA HIS A 23 -1.92 -1.72 -4.02
C HIS A 23 -3.42 -1.59 -3.74
N LEU A 24 -4.09 -2.62 -3.24
CA LEU A 24 -5.53 -2.57 -2.95
C LEU A 24 -5.89 -1.46 -1.96
N ARG A 25 -4.96 -1.04 -1.10
CA ARG A 25 -5.12 0.12 -0.22
C ARG A 25 -5.38 1.43 -0.96
N VAL A 26 -4.95 1.55 -2.22
CA VAL A 26 -5.26 2.72 -3.07
C VAL A 26 -6.74 2.76 -3.43
N HIS A 27 -7.38 1.59 -3.56
CA HIS A 27 -8.82 1.49 -3.85
C HIS A 27 -9.67 1.61 -2.59
N THR A 28 -9.25 1.03 -1.47
CA THR A 28 -10.01 1.07 -0.22
C THR A 28 -9.76 2.34 0.59
N GLY A 29 -8.69 3.08 0.29
CA GLY A 29 -8.25 4.23 1.10
C GLY A 29 -7.68 3.84 2.46
N GLU A 30 -7.41 2.54 2.70
CA GLU A 30 -6.87 2.05 3.96
C GLU A 30 -5.46 2.62 4.22
N ARG A 31 -5.28 3.25 5.39
CA ARG A 31 -4.01 3.85 5.81
C ARG A 31 -3.63 3.34 7.20
N PRO A 32 -3.15 2.09 7.30
CA PRO A 32 -2.95 1.44 8.60
C PRO A 32 -1.74 1.98 9.36
N TYR A 33 -0.87 2.76 8.73
CA TYR A 33 0.35 3.28 9.36
C TYR A 33 0.10 4.69 9.88
N LEU A 34 -0.11 4.83 11.18
CA LEU A 34 -0.35 6.12 11.84
C LEU A 34 0.96 6.69 12.41
N CYS A 35 1.21 7.98 12.17
CA CYS A 35 2.24 8.73 12.89
C CYS A 35 1.68 9.12 14.27
N ALA A 36 2.31 8.63 15.34
CA ALA A 36 1.86 8.90 16.70
C ALA A 36 1.99 10.38 17.11
N GLU A 37 2.92 11.12 16.52
CA GLU A 37 3.18 12.52 16.89
C GLU A 37 2.17 13.49 16.26
N CYS A 38 1.80 13.29 14.99
CA CYS A 38 0.94 14.22 14.26
C CYS A 38 -0.41 13.63 13.82
N GLY A 39 -0.67 12.35 14.10
CA GLY A 39 -1.92 11.67 13.73
C GLY A 39 -2.10 11.43 12.23
N LYS A 40 -1.10 11.74 11.39
CA LYS A 40 -1.18 11.48 9.95
C LYS A 40 -1.09 9.98 9.67
N SER A 41 -2.01 9.48 8.85
CA SER A 41 -2.03 8.08 8.42
C SER A 41 -1.35 7.91 7.06
N PHE A 42 -0.78 6.74 6.78
CA PHE A 42 -0.10 6.40 5.53
C PHE A 42 -0.51 5.00 5.07
N GLY A 43 -0.52 4.77 3.75
CA GLY A 43 -0.84 3.46 3.16
C GLY A 43 0.32 2.46 3.14
N ARG A 44 1.56 2.92 3.39
CA ARG A 44 2.79 2.09 3.39
C ARG A 44 3.70 2.46 4.55
N SER A 45 4.38 1.46 5.12
CA SER A 45 5.35 1.65 6.20
C SER A 45 6.54 2.49 5.77
N SER A 46 7.05 2.31 4.55
CA SER A 46 8.14 3.12 4.01
C SER A 46 7.78 4.60 3.89
N SER A 47 6.51 4.92 3.62
CA SER A 47 6.03 6.30 3.59
C SER A 47 5.97 6.91 4.99
N LEU A 48 5.54 6.15 6.01
CA LEU A 48 5.61 6.58 7.41
C LEU A 48 7.06 6.75 7.87
N ALA A 49 7.93 5.79 7.56
CA ALA A 49 9.34 5.84 7.93
C ALA A 49 10.09 7.01 7.27
N CYS A 50 9.74 7.37 6.03
CA CYS A 50 10.26 8.57 5.38
C CYS A 50 9.74 9.84 6.04
N HIS A 51 8.48 9.85 6.47
CA HIS A 51 7.88 10.99 7.17
C HIS A 51 8.48 11.24 8.57
N GLN A 52 8.92 10.19 9.26
CA GLN A 52 9.49 10.26 10.61
C GLN A 52 11.01 10.50 10.64
N ARG A 53 11.67 10.50 9.48
CA ARG A 53 13.08 10.88 9.36
C ARG A 53 13.20 12.39 9.28
#